data_AF-A0A934VLA1-F1
#
_entry.id   AF-A0A934VLA1-F1
#
_cell.length_a   1.000
_cell.length_b   1.000
_cell.length_c   1.000
_cell.angle_alpha   90.00
_cell.angle_beta   90.00
_cell.angle_gamma   90.00
#
_symmetry.space_group_name_H-M   'P 1'
#
loop_
_entity.id
_entity.type
_entity.pdbx_description
1 polymer ?
#
loop_
_entity_poly.entity_id
_entity_poly.type
_entity_poly.pdbx_seq_one_letter_code
_entity_poly.pdbx_strand_id
1 'polypeptide(L)'
;MADYIPQSDPEFQAWQKTLLAAFTADPASYGLTAEQLATLSDLQAPWEEAYTAWGPAQDAARAATTVKYEKRENYEKQIRTLSQLI
;
A
#
# COMPACT_ATOMS: atom_id res chain seq x y z
N MET A 1 -4.22 25.55 12.37
CA MET A 1 -4.03 24.54 11.30
C MET A 1 -3.85 23.21 12.01
N ALA A 2 -4.94 22.62 12.47
CA ALA A 2 -4.94 21.35 13.19
C ALA A 2 -5.60 20.32 12.27
N ASP A 3 -5.04 19.12 12.21
CA ASP A 3 -5.45 17.96 11.39
C ASP A 3 -5.02 17.92 9.90
N TYR A 4 -3.86 18.49 9.55
CA TYR A 4 -3.31 18.17 8.22
C TYR A 4 -2.69 16.76 8.21
N ILE A 5 -3.37 15.84 7.53
CA ILE A 5 -2.87 14.52 7.15
C ILE A 5 -3.08 14.39 5.63
N PRO A 6 -2.03 14.09 4.83
CA PRO A 6 -2.20 13.88 3.40
C PRO A 6 -3.20 12.77 3.09
N GLN A 7 -4.01 12.95 2.05
CA GLN A 7 -5.05 11.97 1.69
C GLN A 7 -4.52 10.78 0.88
N SER A 8 -3.43 10.96 0.15
CA SER A 8 -2.85 9.88 -0.65
C SER A 8 -1.77 9.15 0.15
N ASP A 9 -1.75 7.82 0.06
CA ASP A 9 -0.75 7.00 0.73
C ASP A 9 0.70 7.39 0.35
N PRO A 10 1.02 7.73 -0.93
CA PRO A 10 2.38 8.18 -1.28
C PRO A 10 2.78 9.49 -0.60
N GLU A 11 1.87 10.46 -0.56
CA GLU A 11 2.14 11.74 0.11
C GLU A 11 2.21 11.55 1.62
N PHE A 12 1.32 10.72 2.19
CA PHE A 12 1.35 10.36 3.60
C PHE A 12 2.66 9.67 3.97
N GLN A 13 3.13 8.73 3.14
CA GLN A 13 4.39 8.02 3.36
C GLN A 13 5.60 8.97 3.38
N ALA A 14 5.66 9.95 2.48
CA ALA A 14 6.73 10.94 2.47
C ALA A 14 6.64 11.91 3.65
N TRP A 15 5.42 12.36 3.95
CA TRP A 15 5.13 13.30 5.03
C TRP A 15 5.44 12.69 6.41
N GLN A 16 4.95 11.49 6.68
CA GLN A 16 5.11 10.83 7.99
C GLN A 16 6.59 10.57 8.32
N LYS A 17 7.41 10.21 7.32
CA LYS A 17 8.86 10.06 7.47
C LYS A 17 9.53 11.36 7.88
N THR A 18 9.17 12.43 7.20
CA THR A 18 9.71 13.77 7.47
C THR A 18 9.29 14.26 8.85
N LEU A 19 8.03 13.99 9.23
CA LEU A 19 7.49 14.36 10.54
C LEU A 19 8.22 13.64 11.67
N LEU A 20 8.36 12.31 11.59
CA LEU A 20 9.05 11.56 12.64
C LEU A 20 10.53 11.94 12.74
N ALA A 21 11.19 12.21 11.62
CA ALA A 21 12.56 12.73 11.62
C ALA A 21 12.66 14.07 12.34
N ALA A 22 11.73 15.00 12.10
CA ALA A 22 11.68 16.29 12.79
C ALA A 22 11.43 16.15 14.29
N PHE A 23 10.49 15.29 14.68
CA PHE A 23 10.15 15.02 16.08
C PHE A 23 11.31 14.35 16.84
N THR A 24 12.05 13.48 16.18
CA THR A 24 13.21 12.79 16.78
C THR A 24 14.42 13.72 16.90
N ALA A 25 14.58 14.66 15.97
CA ALA A 25 15.70 15.61 15.98
C ALA A 25 15.62 16.65 17.11
N ASP A 26 14.41 17.11 17.45
CA ASP A 26 14.20 18.09 18.52
C ASP A 26 12.88 17.89 19.27
N PRO A 27 12.75 16.82 20.07
CA PRO A 27 11.50 16.51 20.78
C PRO A 27 11.06 17.60 21.76
N ALA A 28 12.01 18.34 22.34
CA ALA A 28 11.73 19.37 23.32
C ALA A 28 10.95 20.54 22.71
N SER A 29 11.27 20.94 21.48
CA SER A 29 10.55 21.99 20.76
C SER A 29 9.09 21.61 20.42
N TYR A 30 8.78 20.32 20.37
CA TYR A 30 7.43 19.81 20.14
C TYR A 30 6.72 19.36 21.43
N GLY A 31 7.37 19.49 22.59
CA GLY A 31 6.82 19.03 23.87
C GLY A 31 6.60 17.51 23.94
N LEU A 32 7.35 16.74 23.17
CA LEU A 32 7.21 15.29 23.07
C LEU A 32 8.05 14.57 24.12
N THR A 33 7.46 13.55 24.74
CA THR A 33 8.18 12.63 25.63
C THR A 33 8.86 11.52 24.83
N ALA A 34 9.87 10.88 25.43
CA ALA A 34 10.52 9.71 24.84
C ALA A 34 9.53 8.56 24.58
N GLU A 35 8.52 8.40 25.44
CA GLU A 35 7.48 7.38 25.31
C GLU A 35 6.56 7.65 24.10
N GLN A 36 6.23 8.92 23.84
CA GLN A 36 5.44 9.31 22.68
C GLN A 36 6.21 9.09 21.37
N LEU A 37 7.51 9.40 21.35
CA LEU A 37 8.36 9.10 20.20
C LEU A 37 8.48 7.60 19.95
N ALA A 38 8.68 6.80 21.00
CA ALA A 38 8.74 5.34 20.89
C ALA A 38 7.43 4.79 20.30
N THR A 39 6.29 5.24 20.82
CA THR A 39 4.97 4.83 20.30
C THR A 39 4.79 5.18 18.82
N LEU A 40 5.19 6.39 18.40
CA LEU A 40 5.11 6.80 17.00
C LEU A 40 6.03 5.97 16.10
N SER A 41 7.25 5.66 16.56
CA SER A 41 8.19 4.81 15.85
C SER A 41 7.68 3.37 15.72
N ASP A 42 7.07 2.83 16.77
CA ASP A 42 6.49 1.49 16.80
C ASP A 42 5.29 1.36 15.85
N LEU A 43 4.54 2.45 15.63
CA LEU A 43 3.44 2.50 14.66
C LEU A 43 3.92 2.73 13.22
N GLN A 44 5.04 3.44 13.02
CA GLN A 44 5.61 3.68 11.70
C GLN A 44 6.13 2.39 11.07
N ALA A 45 6.82 1.54 11.84
CA ALA A 45 7.42 0.30 11.34
C ALA A 45 6.42 -0.62 10.60
N PRO A 46 5.29 -1.04 11.19
CA PRO A 46 4.32 -1.89 10.51
C PRO A 46 3.62 -1.19 9.33
N TRP A 47 3.46 0.14 9.40
CA TRP A 47 2.94 0.91 8.27
C TRP A 47 3.90 0.86 7.07
N GLU A 48 5.21 1.05 7.28
CA GLU A 48 6.19 1.02 6.20
C GLU A 48 6.32 -0.36 5.55
N GLU A 49 6.24 -1.42 6.36
CA GLU A 49 6.20 -2.79 5.88
C GLU A 49 4.99 -3.01 4.97
N ALA A 50 3.80 -2.62 5.43
CA ALA A 50 2.56 -2.76 4.67
C ALA A 50 2.57 -1.94 3.37
N TYR A 51 3.02 -0.67 3.43
CA TYR A 51 3.11 0.21 2.26
C TYR A 51 4.06 -0.37 1.20
N THR A 52 5.19 -0.93 1.61
CA THR A 52 6.16 -1.54 0.70
C THR A 52 5.63 -2.84 0.09
N ALA A 53 4.90 -3.65 0.86
CA ALA A 53 4.31 -4.90 0.38
C ALA A 53 3.11 -4.70 -0.56
N TRP A 54 2.40 -3.57 -0.44
CA TRP A 54 1.17 -3.31 -1.19
C TRP A 54 1.37 -3.24 -2.72
N GLY A 55 2.40 -2.54 -3.20
CA GLY A 55 2.66 -2.38 -4.64
C GLY A 55 2.81 -3.73 -5.38
N PRO A 56 3.74 -4.61 -4.95
CA PRO A 56 3.88 -5.94 -5.51
C PRO A 56 2.60 -6.79 -5.42
N ALA A 57 1.85 -6.68 -4.31
CA ALA A 57 0.59 -7.41 -4.14
C ALA A 57 -0.49 -6.93 -5.14
N GLN A 58 -0.58 -5.62 -5.36
CA GLN A 58 -1.47 -5.04 -6.36
C GLN A 58 -1.11 -5.52 -7.77
N ASP A 59 0.17 -5.52 -8.13
CA ASP A 59 0.63 -5.96 -9.45
C ASP A 59 0.40 -7.46 -9.66
N ALA A 60 0.65 -8.28 -8.63
CA ALA A 60 0.35 -9.70 -8.66
C ALA A 60 -1.15 -9.96 -8.86
N ALA A 61 -2.03 -9.21 -8.17
CA ALA A 61 -3.48 -9.33 -8.32
C ALA A 61 -3.95 -8.93 -9.72
N ARG A 62 -3.38 -7.87 -10.30
CA ARG A 62 -3.64 -7.45 -11.69
C ARG A 62 -3.20 -8.55 -12.67
N ALA A 63 -1.98 -9.06 -12.53
CA ALA A 63 -1.46 -10.12 -13.39
C ALA A 63 -2.31 -11.40 -13.33
N ALA A 64 -2.67 -11.85 -12.12
CA ALA A 64 -3.54 -13.01 -11.93
C ALA A 64 -4.92 -12.82 -12.57
N THR A 65 -5.46 -11.60 -12.49
CA THR A 65 -6.74 -11.24 -13.12
C THR A 65 -6.65 -11.30 -14.65
N THR A 66 -5.59 -10.76 -15.24
CA THR A 66 -5.34 -10.83 -16.69
C THR A 66 -5.24 -12.28 -17.15
N VAL A 67 -4.42 -13.10 -16.48
CA VAL A 67 -4.25 -14.52 -16.82
C VAL A 67 -5.59 -15.25 -16.74
N LYS A 68 -6.39 -15.01 -15.69
CA LYS A 68 -7.73 -15.61 -15.57
C LYS A 68 -8.62 -15.29 -16.78
N TYR A 69 -8.65 -14.03 -17.22
CA TYR A 69 -9.46 -13.62 -18.37
C TYR A 69 -8.96 -14.22 -19.68
N GLU A 70 -7.65 -14.25 -19.91
CA GLU A 70 -7.06 -14.90 -21.10
C GLU A 70 -7.38 -16.39 -21.15
N LYS A 71 -7.27 -17.10 -20.01
CA LYS A 71 -7.61 -18.53 -19.93
C LYS A 71 -9.10 -18.75 -20.17
N ARG A 72 -9.96 -17.90 -19.61
CA ARG A 72 -11.40 -17.95 -19.84
C ARG A 72 -11.75 -17.73 -21.31
N GLU A 73 -11.20 -16.70 -21.95
CA GLU A 73 -11.46 -16.40 -23.35
C GLU A 73 -11.07 -17.58 -24.26
N ASN A 74 -9.89 -18.16 -24.03
CA ASN A 74 -9.43 -19.32 -24.79
C ASN A 74 -10.34 -20.54 -24.59
N TYR A 75 -10.78 -20.79 -23.36
CA TYR A 75 -11.70 -21.87 -23.07
C TYR A 75 -13.08 -21.66 -23.73
N GLU A 76 -13.63 -20.45 -23.64
CA GLU A 76 -14.89 -20.09 -24.29
C GLU A 76 -14.81 -20.24 -25.81
N LYS A 77 -13.70 -19.82 -26.45
CA LYS A 77 -13.47 -20.04 -27.89
C LYS A 77 -13.57 -21.53 -28.23
N GLN A 78 -12.92 -22.39 -27.45
CA GLN A 78 -12.97 -23.83 -27.74
C GLN A 78 -14.31 -24.48 -27.47
N ILE A 79 -15.02 -24.07 -26.41
CA ILE A 79 -16.40 -24.52 -26.21
C ILE A 79 -17.25 -24.15 -27.43
N ARG A 80 -17.20 -22.88 -27.87
CA ARG A 80 -17.99 -22.41 -29.02
C ARG A 80 -17.68 -23.18 -30.30
N THR A 81 -16.40 -23.43 -30.59
CA THR A 81 -15.98 -24.22 -31.75
C THR A 81 -16.54 -25.64 -31.69
N LEU A 82 -16.42 -26.31 -30.53
CA LEU A 82 -16.89 -27.70 -30.37
C LEU A 82 -18.41 -27.80 -30.39
N SER A 83 -19.12 -26.84 -29.80
CA SER A 83 -20.58 -26.80 -29.80
C SER A 83 -21.20 -26.62 -31.19
N GLN A 84 -20.44 -26.16 -32.18
CA GLN A 84 -20.91 -26.06 -33.58
C GLN A 84 -20.80 -27.38 -34.35
N LEU A 85 -20.11 -28.39 -33.80
CA LEU A 85 -19.89 -29.70 -34.43
C LEU A 85 -20.94 -30.75 -34.05
N ILE A 86 -21.87 -30.38 -33.16
CA ILE A 86 -22.94 -31.22 -32.60
C ILE A 86 -24.28 -30.62 -32.99
#